data_AF-A0A0N0T0H0-F1
#
_entry.id   AF-A0A0N0T0H0-F1
#
_cell.length_a   1.000
_cell.length_b   1.000
_cell.length_c   1.000
_cell.angle_alpha   90.00
_cell.angle_beta   90.00
_cell.angle_gamma   90.00
#
_symmetry.space_group_name_H-M   'P 1'
#
loop_
_entity.id
_entity.type
_entity.pdbx_description
1 polymer ?
#
loop_
_entity_poly.entity_id
_entity_poly.type
_entity_poly.pdbx_seq_one_letter_code
_entity_poly.pdbx_strand_id
1 'polypeptide(L)'
;MRGYLTRWLLEISPGVFLGNPSARIRDLLWDEVRTYADQGRALLAHTTDTEQGFTFRTHDHAWHPLDHEGLTLIHRPHKKPAEKAPPALPPGWSKAAKRRRFRG
;
A
#
# COMPACT_ATOMS: atom_id res chain seq x y z
N MET A 1 -18.83 -7.30 1.21
CA MET A 1 -17.70 -8.04 0.61
C MET A 1 -17.50 -9.46 1.16
N ARG A 2 -17.23 -9.65 2.47
CA ARG A 2 -16.93 -10.99 3.05
C ARG A 2 -17.88 -12.11 2.62
N GLY A 3 -19.19 -11.95 2.83
CA GLY A 3 -20.19 -12.97 2.47
C GLY A 3 -20.31 -13.26 0.97
N TYR A 4 -19.84 -12.36 0.10
CA TYR A 4 -19.73 -12.64 -1.33
C TYR A 4 -18.52 -13.53 -1.63
N LEU A 5 -17.35 -13.18 -1.08
CA LEU A 5 -16.12 -13.92 -1.29
C LEU A 5 -16.17 -15.33 -0.69
N THR A 6 -16.79 -15.52 0.48
CA THR A 6 -16.88 -16.84 1.14
C THR A 6 -17.76 -17.84 0.40
N ARG A 7 -18.50 -17.43 -0.64
CA ARG A 7 -19.20 -18.36 -1.55
C ARG A 7 -18.25 -19.10 -2.48
N TRP A 8 -17.06 -18.55 -2.71
CA TRP A 8 -16.10 -19.05 -3.71
C TRP A 8 -14.73 -19.37 -3.11
N LEU A 9 -14.36 -18.69 -2.02
CA LEU A 9 -13.04 -18.76 -1.40
C LEU A 9 -13.17 -19.15 0.08
N LEU A 10 -12.18 -19.87 0.58
CA LEU A 10 -11.99 -20.15 2.00
C LEU A 10 -11.35 -18.94 2.68
N GLU A 11 -11.98 -18.40 3.72
CA GLU A 11 -11.35 -17.37 4.55
C GLU A 11 -10.47 -18.01 5.62
N ILE A 12 -9.15 -17.82 5.52
CA ILE A 12 -8.17 -18.44 6.42
C ILE A 12 -7.78 -17.54 7.59
N SER A 13 -8.02 -16.23 7.46
CA SER A 13 -7.89 -15.22 8.52
C SER A 13 -8.69 -13.98 8.13
N PRO A 14 -8.96 -13.04 9.05
CA PRO A 14 -9.75 -11.85 8.73
C PRO A 14 -9.21 -11.08 7.51
N GLY A 15 -9.97 -11.10 6.42
CA GLY A 15 -9.61 -10.41 5.18
C GLY A 15 -8.65 -11.16 4.25
N VAL A 16 -8.26 -12.40 4.57
CA VAL A 16 -7.41 -13.25 3.74
C VAL A 16 -8.21 -14.44 3.24
N PHE A 17 -8.37 -14.51 1.91
CA PHE A 17 -9.18 -15.50 1.22
C PHE A 17 -8.31 -16.34 0.29
N LEU A 18 -8.55 -17.65 0.26
CA LEU A 18 -7.81 -18.63 -0.54
C LEU A 18 -8.77 -19.48 -1.37
N GLY A 19 -8.42 -19.75 -2.62
CA GLY A 19 -9.17 -20.65 -3.48
C GLY A 19 -8.52 -20.80 -4.85
N ASN A 20 -9.09 -21.67 -5.69
CA ASN A 20 -8.63 -21.90 -7.06
C ASN A 20 -9.77 -21.71 -8.08
N PRO A 21 -10.38 -20.51 -8.16
CA PRO A 21 -11.40 -20.24 -9.17
C PRO A 21 -10.79 -20.18 -10.58
N SER A 22 -11.61 -20.44 -11.60
CA SER A 22 -11.21 -20.18 -12.99
C SER A 22 -10.90 -18.70 -13.21
N ALA A 23 -10.14 -18.38 -14.27
CA ALA A 23 -9.78 -17.00 -14.61
C ALA A 23 -11.00 -16.06 -14.69
N ARG A 24 -12.10 -16.52 -15.30
CA ARG A 24 -13.36 -15.78 -15.38
C ARG A 24 -13.93 -15.45 -14.00
N ILE A 25 -13.99 -16.44 -13.11
CA ILE A 25 -14.53 -16.23 -11.77
C ILE A 25 -13.59 -15.34 -10.97
N ARG A 26 -12.27 -15.56 -11.04
CA ARG A 26 -11.26 -14.69 -10.42
C ARG A 26 -11.45 -13.22 -10.81
N ASP A 27 -11.65 -12.94 -12.10
CA ASP A 27 -11.78 -11.56 -12.58
C ASP A 27 -13.09 -10.91 -12.10
N LEU A 28 -14.20 -11.67 -12.05
CA LEU A 28 -15.46 -11.22 -11.44
C LEU A 28 -15.32 -10.95 -9.94
N LEU A 29 -14.64 -11.85 -9.20
CA LEU A 29 -14.34 -11.65 -7.79
C LEU A 29 -13.49 -10.39 -7.59
N TRP A 30 -12.53 -10.13 -8.48
CA TRP A 30 -11.69 -8.94 -8.43
C TRP A 30 -12.47 -7.65 -8.65
N ASP A 31 -13.37 -7.62 -9.64
CA ASP A 31 -14.22 -6.47 -9.90
C ASP A 31 -15.18 -6.17 -8.73
N GLU A 32 -15.73 -7.21 -8.11
CA GLU A 32 -16.50 -7.09 -6.88
C GLU A 32 -15.62 -6.49 -5.78
N VAL A 33 -14.41 -7.02 -5.55
CA VAL A 33 -13.49 -6.48 -4.55
C VAL A 33 -13.22 -5.00 -4.79
N ARG A 34 -12.93 -4.58 -6.03
CA ARG A 34 -12.70 -3.17 -6.37
C ARG A 34 -13.92 -2.28 -6.14
N THR A 35 -15.12 -2.81 -6.36
CA THR A 35 -16.38 -2.05 -6.21
C THR A 35 -16.73 -1.81 -4.74
N TYR A 36 -16.47 -2.78 -3.86
CA TYR A 36 -16.81 -2.67 -2.44
C TYR A 36 -15.63 -2.25 -1.55
N ALA A 37 -14.47 -2.01 -2.15
CA ALA A 37 -13.27 -1.58 -1.45
C ALA A 37 -13.19 -0.05 -1.27
N ASP A 38 -14.31 0.70 -1.28
CA ASP A 38 -14.38 2.17 -1.19
C ASP A 38 -13.28 2.87 -0.34
N GLN A 39 -12.92 2.30 0.82
CA GLN A 39 -11.85 2.81 1.70
C GLN A 39 -10.81 1.73 2.08
N GLY A 40 -10.87 0.58 1.41
CA GLY A 40 -10.13 -0.63 1.72
C GLY A 40 -9.04 -0.91 0.69
N ARG A 41 -7.93 -1.47 1.17
CA ARG A 41 -6.83 -1.90 0.30
C ARG A 41 -7.03 -3.37 -0.03
N ALA A 42 -6.78 -3.75 -1.27
CA ALA A 42 -6.84 -5.14 -1.69
C ALA A 42 -5.63 -5.54 -2.52
N LEU A 43 -5.26 -6.81 -2.38
CA LEU A 43 -4.25 -7.48 -3.19
C LEU A 43 -4.81 -8.82 -3.62
N LEU A 44 -4.71 -9.11 -4.91
CA LEU A 44 -5.03 -10.41 -5.49
C LEU A 44 -3.74 -11.01 -6.03
N ALA A 45 -3.35 -12.17 -5.54
CA ALA A 45 -2.31 -13.00 -6.16
C ALA A 45 -2.96 -14.23 -6.80
N HIS A 46 -2.50 -14.62 -7.98
CA HIS A 46 -2.99 -15.81 -8.65
C HIS A 46 -1.90 -16.45 -9.51
N THR A 47 -2.07 -17.74 -9.80
CA THR A 47 -1.19 -18.50 -10.68
C THR A 47 -1.31 -18.04 -12.14
N THR A 48 -0.20 -18.13 -12.87
CA THR A 48 -0.10 -17.82 -14.30
C THR A 48 1.07 -18.61 -14.88
N ASP A 49 1.16 -18.68 -16.20
CA ASP A 49 2.22 -19.36 -16.97
C ASP A 49 3.50 -18.52 -17.17
N THR A 50 3.75 -17.55 -16.29
CA THR A 50 5.00 -16.78 -16.30
C THR A 50 6.12 -17.54 -15.57
N GLU A 51 7.37 -17.10 -15.71
CA GLU A 51 8.53 -17.70 -15.03
C GLU A 51 8.38 -17.74 -13.50
N GLN A 52 7.68 -16.76 -12.93
CA GLN A 52 7.41 -16.72 -11.49
C GLN A 52 6.31 -17.70 -11.06
N GLY A 53 5.50 -18.21 -11.99
CA GLY A 53 4.35 -19.08 -11.72
C GLY A 53 3.15 -18.37 -11.09
N PHE A 54 3.26 -17.06 -10.84
CA PHE A 54 2.19 -16.22 -10.28
C PHE A 54 2.35 -14.77 -10.72
N THR A 55 1.27 -14.01 -10.54
CA THR A 55 1.26 -12.55 -10.64
C THR A 55 0.30 -11.98 -9.61
N PHE A 56 0.30 -10.66 -9.43
CA PHE A 56 -0.59 -10.00 -8.49
C PHE A 56 -1.07 -8.63 -8.97
N ARG A 57 -2.27 -8.26 -8.50
CA ARG A 57 -2.95 -6.99 -8.77
C ARG A 57 -3.22 -6.31 -7.45
N THR A 58 -3.21 -4.98 -7.42
CA THR A 58 -3.53 -4.20 -6.23
C THR A 58 -4.65 -3.20 -6.49
N HIS A 59 -5.37 -2.84 -5.43
CA HIS A 59 -6.37 -1.78 -5.41
C HIS A 59 -6.16 -0.91 -4.17
N ASP A 60 -6.00 0.40 -4.38
CA ASP A 60 -5.70 1.41 -3.35
C ASP A 60 -4.54 1.05 -2.38
N HIS A 61 -3.64 0.17 -2.83
CA HIS A 61 -2.57 -0.35 -1.98
C HIS A 61 -1.34 0.55 -2.06
N ALA A 62 -0.72 0.86 -0.92
CA ALA A 62 0.48 1.70 -0.87
C ALA A 62 1.68 1.09 -1.63
N TRP A 63 1.67 -0.23 -1.80
CA TRP A 63 2.67 -0.94 -2.58
C TRP A 63 2.11 -1.31 -3.94
N HIS A 64 2.87 -1.02 -4.99
CA HIS A 64 2.43 -1.12 -6.37
C HIS A 64 3.22 -2.20 -7.09
N PRO A 65 2.56 -3.10 -7.86
CA PRO A 65 3.26 -3.99 -8.77
C PRO A 65 4.08 -3.18 -9.79
N LEU A 66 5.30 -3.62 -10.07
CA LEU A 66 6.17 -3.06 -11.11
C LEU A 66 6.79 -4.18 -11.93
N ASP A 67 6.97 -3.95 -13.23
CA ASP A 67 7.74 -4.84 -14.09
C ASP A 67 9.23 -4.48 -14.01
N HIS A 68 10.06 -5.48 -13.78
CA HIS A 68 11.51 -5.36 -13.78
C HIS A 68 12.11 -6.55 -14.53
N GLU A 69 12.55 -6.31 -15.77
CA GLU A 69 13.15 -7.33 -16.63
C GLU A 69 12.23 -8.55 -16.83
N GLY A 70 10.92 -8.34 -16.93
CA GLY A 70 9.91 -9.41 -17.07
C GLY A 70 9.45 -10.04 -15.76
N LEU A 71 10.02 -9.64 -14.62
CA LEU A 71 9.57 -10.06 -13.29
C LEU A 71 8.61 -9.04 -12.69
N THR A 72 7.46 -9.51 -12.19
CA THR A 72 6.55 -8.69 -11.40
C THR A 72 7.09 -8.58 -9.96
N LEU A 73 7.55 -7.38 -9.58
CA LEU A 73 8.01 -7.02 -8.23
C LEU A 73 7.03 -6.06 -7.56
N ILE A 74 7.19 -5.84 -6.25
CA ILE A 74 6.34 -4.93 -5.48
C ILE A 74 7.13 -3.73 -4.96
N HIS A 75 6.81 -2.53 -5.44
CA HIS A 75 7.45 -1.29 -5.00
C HIS A 75 6.85 -0.86 -3.68
N ARG A 76 7.69 -0.76 -2.64
CA ARG A 76 7.32 -0.16 -1.37
C ARG A 76 7.93 1.25 -1.27
N PRO A 77 7.12 2.31 -1.35
CA PRO A 77 7.63 3.67 -1.20
C PRO A 77 8.30 3.84 0.17
N HIS A 78 9.56 4.27 0.17
CA HIS A 78 10.20 4.77 1.38
C HIS A 78 9.64 6.16 1.67
N LYS A 79 8.72 6.27 2.63
CA LYS A 79 8.38 7.60 3.17
C LYS A 79 9.64 8.09 3.90
N LYS A 80 10.34 9.08 3.31
CA LYS A 80 11.33 9.86 4.04
C LYS A 80 10.60 10.35 5.30
N PRO A 81 11.08 10.09 6.52
CA PRO A 81 10.51 10.72 7.70
C PRO A 81 10.45 12.21 7.39
N ALA A 82 9.28 12.84 7.54
CA ALA A 82 9.22 14.27 7.46
C ALA A 82 10.35 14.79 8.35
N GLU A 83 11.32 15.49 7.77
CA GLU A 83 12.29 16.23 8.56
C GLU A 83 11.44 17.06 9.49
N LYS A 84 11.39 16.69 10.78
CA LYS A 84 10.75 17.52 11.77
C LYS A 84 11.47 18.83 11.65
N ALA A 85 10.80 19.85 11.09
CA ALA A 85 11.30 21.20 11.14
C ALA A 85 11.72 21.42 12.59
N PRO A 86 12.97 21.85 12.85
CA PRO A 86 13.42 22.09 14.21
C PRO A 86 12.33 22.94 14.89
N PRO A 87 11.92 22.60 16.12
CA PRO A 87 10.87 23.34 16.81
C PRO A 87 11.24 24.82 16.73
N ALA A 88 10.28 25.65 16.29
CA ALA A 88 10.50 27.08 16.15
C ALA A 88 11.04 27.61 17.48
N LEU A 89 12.34 27.93 17.51
CA LEU A 89 12.99 28.40 18.72
C LEU A 89 12.31 29.71 19.13
N PRO A 90 11.98 29.90 20.43
CA PRO A 90 11.44 31.16 20.89
C PRO A 90 12.33 32.34 20.45
N PRO A 91 11.74 33.48 20.05
CA PRO A 91 12.52 34.66 19.69
C PRO A 91 13.47 35.04 20.83
N GLY A 92 14.77 35.12 20.54
CA GLY A 92 15.80 35.47 21.54
C GLY A 92 16.75 34.33 21.94
N TRP A 93 16.51 33.08 21.51
CA TRP A 93 17.38 31.95 21.85
C TRP A 93 18.73 31.94 21.10
N SER A 94 18.83 32.63 19.96
CA SER A 94 20.06 32.65 19.17
C SER A 94 21.13 33.56 19.79
N LYS A 95 22.40 33.14 19.74
CA LYS A 95 23.55 33.98 20.14
C LYS A 95 23.54 35.34 19.43
N ALA A 96 23.05 35.38 18.19
CA ALA A 96 22.88 36.61 17.42
C ALA A 96 21.80 37.52 18.02
N ALA A 97 20.62 36.99 18.38
CA ALA A 97 19.57 37.75 19.04
C ALA A 97 20.01 38.28 20.42
N LYS A 98 20.74 37.46 21.19
CA LYS A 98 21.30 37.88 22.48
C LYS A 98 22.31 39.02 22.32
N ARG A 99 23.20 38.96 21.31
CA ARG A 99 24.16 40.05 21.01
C ARG A 99 23.49 41.38 20.63
N ARG A 100 22.33 41.34 19.96
CA ARG A 100 21.57 42.56 19.62
C ARG A 100 20.94 43.23 20.84
N ARG A 101 20.54 42.45 21.86
CA ARG A 101 19.98 42.99 23.12
C ARG A 101 20.99 43.75 23.99
N PHE A 102 22.28 43.44 23.87
CA PHE A 102 23.35 44.07 24.68
C PHE A 102 24.18 45.12 23.90
N ARG A 103 23.69 45.57 22.73
CA ARG A 103 24.33 46.61 21.91
C ARG A 103 23.50 47.90 21.83
N GLY A 104 22.59 48.11 22.77
CA GLY A 104 21.84 49.36 22.95
C GLY A 104 22.43 50.16 24.10
#